data_AF-V5WF35-F1
#
_entry.id   AF-V5WF35-F1
#
_cell.length_a   1.000
_cell.length_b   1.000
_cell.length_c   1.000
_cell.angle_alpha   90.00
_cell.angle_beta   90.00
_cell.angle_gamma   90.00
#
_symmetry.space_group_name_H-M   'P 1'
#
loop_
_entity.id
_entity.type
_entity.pdbx_description
1 polymer ?
#
loop_
_entity_poly.entity_id
_entity_poly.type
_entity_poly.pdbx_seq_one_letter_code
_entity_poly.pdbx_strand_id
1 'polypeptide(L)'
;MDIATLPTDVQQYIRSLETDNRHWEAKYSALEEEHKLLLLQKFGRTSEKESDSTQPLPFDETDSSAAEDPFDEDEQAQSTVRSHTRKKSGRKAIDDSLHREEVIIDISEEEKSCACGSRMVKIGEEVSEKLHVIPPKMWVERIIRPKYACHVCEGSGDEDKPAIRIAPVQPAIIDKSIVTPALLAFLIVNKFVDHLPYYRQESRFERIGIHISRQNMSHWQNSAYKRIKPLIRLHKKHIKTGQVMHMAWL
;
A
#
# COMPACT_ATOMS: atom_id res chain seq x y z
N MET A 1 62.26 -22.36 -29.36
CA MET A 1 63.56 -22.76 -28.79
C MET A 1 63.31 -24.03 -28.02
N ASP A 2 64.00 -25.12 -28.35
CA ASP A 2 63.75 -26.42 -27.74
C ASP A 2 64.23 -26.43 -26.28
N ILE A 3 63.31 -26.66 -25.35
CA ILE A 3 63.56 -26.63 -23.90
C ILE A 3 64.62 -27.67 -23.48
N ALA A 4 64.82 -28.70 -24.31
CA ALA A 4 65.75 -29.80 -24.08
C ALA A 4 67.24 -29.41 -24.12
N THR A 5 67.61 -28.26 -24.72
CA THR A 5 69.02 -27.82 -24.83
C THR A 5 69.45 -26.88 -23.71
N LEU A 6 68.56 -26.54 -22.77
CA LEU A 6 68.84 -25.61 -21.67
C LEU A 6 69.43 -26.33 -20.44
N PRO A 7 70.22 -25.65 -19.58
CA PRO A 7 70.74 -26.22 -18.34
C PRO A 7 69.62 -26.77 -17.43
N THR A 8 69.88 -27.86 -16.71
CA THR A 8 68.88 -28.59 -15.90
C THR A 8 68.17 -27.69 -14.88
N ASP A 9 68.87 -26.76 -14.26
CA ASP A 9 68.31 -25.81 -13.28
C ASP A 9 67.31 -24.85 -13.93
N VAL A 10 67.60 -24.42 -15.16
CA VAL A 10 66.71 -23.56 -15.96
C VAL A 10 65.48 -24.35 -16.40
N GLN A 11 65.63 -25.63 -16.76
CA GLN A 11 64.50 -26.50 -17.10
C GLN A 11 63.57 -26.74 -15.89
N GLN A 12 64.14 -26.91 -14.70
CA GLN A 12 63.36 -27.05 -13.46
C GLN A 12 62.59 -25.78 -13.13
N TYR A 13 63.23 -24.61 -13.29
CA TYR A 13 62.57 -23.32 -13.07
C TYR A 13 61.45 -23.03 -14.09
N ILE A 14 61.65 -23.39 -15.36
CA ILE A 14 60.60 -23.27 -16.38
C ILE A 14 59.40 -24.17 -16.02
N ARG A 15 59.65 -25.41 -15.60
CA ARG A 15 58.57 -26.32 -15.17
C ARG A 15 57.82 -25.79 -13.94
N SER A 16 58.51 -25.19 -12.96
CA SER A 16 57.85 -24.59 -11.81
C SER A 16 56.98 -23.39 -12.20
N LEU A 17 57.47 -22.55 -13.13
CA LEU A 17 56.68 -21.44 -13.67
C LEU A 17 55.47 -21.92 -14.47
N GLU A 18 55.60 -23.00 -15.24
CA GLU A 18 54.48 -23.61 -15.96
C GLU A 18 53.42 -24.17 -15.00
N THR A 19 53.85 -24.81 -13.90
CA THR A 19 52.91 -25.29 -12.88
C THR A 19 52.21 -24.15 -12.16
N ASP A 20 52.94 -23.07 -11.85
CA ASP A 20 52.37 -21.90 -11.19
C ASP A 20 51.40 -21.17 -12.12
N ASN A 21 51.74 -21.01 -13.41
CA ASN A 21 50.84 -20.41 -14.40
C ASN A 21 49.55 -21.22 -14.54
N ARG A 22 49.63 -22.54 -14.65
CA ARG A 22 48.43 -23.41 -14.71
C ARG A 22 47.57 -23.28 -13.45
N HIS A 23 48.20 -23.17 -12.28
CA HIS A 23 47.50 -22.95 -11.01
C HIS A 23 46.79 -21.60 -10.96
N TRP A 24 47.45 -20.53 -11.41
CA TRP A 24 46.87 -19.19 -11.46
C TRP A 24 45.76 -19.07 -12.51
N GLU A 25 45.89 -19.72 -13.67
CA GLU A 25 44.83 -19.80 -14.69
C GLU A 25 43.58 -20.53 -14.18
N ALA A 26 43.77 -21.65 -13.47
CA ALA A 26 42.68 -22.38 -12.84
C ALA A 26 41.97 -21.54 -11.75
N LYS A 27 42.73 -20.79 -10.96
CA LYS A 27 42.15 -19.86 -9.98
C LYS A 27 41.40 -18.72 -10.63
N TYR A 28 41.94 -18.14 -11.70
CA TYR A 28 41.34 -17.02 -12.40
C TYR A 28 39.98 -17.41 -13.01
N SER A 29 39.94 -18.53 -13.73
CA SER A 29 38.68 -19.05 -14.30
C SER A 29 37.62 -19.33 -13.24
N ALA A 30 37.98 -19.95 -12.11
CA ALA A 30 37.05 -20.18 -11.01
C ALA A 30 36.49 -18.87 -10.41
N LEU A 31 37.33 -17.85 -10.26
CA LEU A 31 36.92 -16.54 -9.74
C LEU A 31 36.01 -15.79 -10.73
N GLU A 32 36.28 -15.91 -12.03
CA GLU A 32 35.41 -15.34 -13.06
C GLU A 32 34.03 -15.98 -13.07
N GLU A 33 33.94 -17.30 -12.90
CA GLU A 33 32.67 -18.02 -12.80
C GLU A 33 31.88 -17.58 -11.56
N GLU A 34 32.55 -17.46 -10.41
CA GLU A 34 31.92 -16.96 -9.18
C GLU A 34 31.43 -15.51 -9.35
N HIS A 35 32.23 -14.65 -9.98
CA HIS A 35 31.84 -13.27 -10.25
C HIS A 35 30.63 -13.19 -11.18
N LYS A 36 30.59 -14.00 -12.24
CA LYS A 36 29.43 -14.09 -13.15
C LYS A 36 28.17 -14.56 -12.40
N LEU A 37 28.30 -15.57 -11.52
CA LEU A 37 27.20 -16.04 -10.69
C LEU A 37 26.69 -14.94 -9.73
N LEU A 38 27.58 -14.20 -9.09
CA LEU A 38 27.21 -13.09 -8.20
C LEU A 38 26.53 -11.94 -8.95
N LEU A 39 27.00 -11.62 -10.16
CA LEU A 39 26.34 -10.64 -11.03
C LEU A 39 24.93 -11.11 -11.43
N LEU A 40 24.76 -12.39 -11.77
CA LEU A 40 23.44 -12.96 -12.05
C LEU A 40 22.53 -12.98 -10.81
N GLN A 41 23.06 -13.22 -9.61
CA GLN A 41 22.26 -13.15 -8.38
C GLN A 41 21.83 -11.72 -8.03
N LYS A 42 22.71 -10.73 -8.24
CA LYS A 42 22.44 -9.32 -7.91
C LYS A 42 21.60 -8.59 -8.95
N PHE A 43 21.87 -8.86 -10.23
CA PHE A 43 21.32 -8.10 -11.35
C PHE A 43 20.53 -8.97 -12.34
N GLY A 44 20.58 -10.29 -12.20
CA GLY A 44 19.79 -11.21 -13.00
C GLY A 44 18.31 -11.21 -12.59
N ARG A 45 17.45 -11.54 -13.56
CA ARG A 45 16.01 -11.61 -13.36
C ARG A 45 15.68 -12.87 -12.55
N THR A 46 14.99 -12.71 -11.42
CA THR A 46 14.61 -13.81 -10.51
C THR A 46 13.37 -14.61 -10.97
N SER A 47 12.89 -14.41 -12.20
CA SER A 47 11.69 -15.04 -12.73
C SER A 47 12.01 -15.74 -14.05
N GLU A 48 11.81 -17.05 -14.09
CA GLU A 48 11.84 -17.91 -15.30
C GLU A 48 10.64 -17.65 -16.25
N LYS A 49 10.19 -16.40 -16.37
CA LYS A 49 9.18 -16.05 -17.38
C LYS A 49 9.92 -15.65 -18.63
N GLU A 50 9.93 -16.57 -19.59
CA GLU A 50 10.35 -16.37 -20.96
C GLU A 50 9.50 -15.23 -21.56
N SER A 51 10.08 -14.04 -21.68
CA SER A 51 9.45 -12.93 -22.41
C SER A 51 10.00 -12.95 -23.82
N ASP A 52 9.09 -13.28 -24.74
CA ASP A 52 9.17 -13.12 -26.19
C ASP A 52 10.20 -12.07 -26.63
N SER A 53 11.22 -12.55 -27.35
CA SER A 53 12.44 -11.82 -27.66
C SER A 53 12.20 -10.79 -28.75
N THR A 54 11.76 -9.58 -28.40
CA THR A 54 12.02 -8.36 -29.20
C THR A 54 11.96 -7.12 -28.31
N GLN A 55 12.89 -6.98 -27.36
CA GLN A 55 13.18 -5.68 -26.76
C GLN A 55 14.70 -5.49 -26.65
N PRO A 56 15.26 -4.42 -27.23
CA PRO A 56 16.66 -4.07 -27.03
C PRO A 56 16.93 -3.81 -25.54
N LEU A 57 18.13 -4.18 -25.10
CA LEU A 57 18.61 -3.98 -23.74
C LEU A 57 18.51 -2.49 -23.33
N PRO A 58 18.20 -2.14 -22.08
CA PRO A 58 18.03 -0.75 -21.64
C PRO A 58 19.32 0.11 -21.57
N PHE A 59 20.42 -0.32 -22.20
CA PHE A 59 21.73 0.33 -22.11
C PHE A 59 22.42 0.52 -23.47
N ASP A 60 21.68 0.48 -24.58
CA ASP A 60 22.21 0.82 -25.91
C ASP A 60 21.77 2.22 -26.34
N GLU A 61 22.24 3.25 -25.64
CA GLU A 61 22.15 4.66 -26.06
C GLU A 61 23.52 5.34 -25.98
N THR A 62 24.51 4.82 -26.71
CA THR A 62 25.75 5.55 -26.96
C THR A 62 26.32 5.15 -28.33
N ASP A 63 25.70 5.65 -29.41
CA ASP A 63 26.37 6.08 -30.65
C ASP A 63 25.36 6.52 -31.72
N SER A 64 24.55 7.53 -31.42
CA SER A 64 23.69 8.18 -32.42
C SER A 64 23.54 9.67 -32.17
N SER A 65 24.66 10.39 -32.07
CA SER A 65 24.71 11.83 -32.35
C SER A 65 26.16 12.28 -32.56
N ALA A 66 26.80 11.78 -33.61
CA ALA A 66 27.92 12.46 -34.25
C ALA A 66 27.39 13.14 -35.52
N ALA A 67 26.84 14.34 -35.33
CA ALA A 67 26.65 15.31 -36.39
C ALA A 67 26.87 16.70 -35.76
N GLU A 68 27.96 17.32 -36.19
CA GLU A 68 28.46 18.63 -35.79
C GLU A 68 27.54 19.75 -36.31
N ASP A 69 27.50 20.88 -35.58
CA ASP A 69 27.35 22.30 -36.01
C ASP A 69 26.45 23.13 -35.06
N PRO A 70 26.67 24.45 -34.91
CA PRO A 70 27.82 25.09 -34.26
C PRO A 70 27.38 25.93 -33.04
N PHE A 71 28.37 26.38 -32.27
CA PHE A 71 28.23 27.36 -31.19
C PHE A 71 27.63 28.68 -31.69
N ASP A 72 26.55 29.13 -31.05
CA ASP A 72 26.22 30.55 -30.89
C ASP A 72 25.95 30.81 -29.40
N GLU A 73 26.76 31.68 -28.82
CA GLU A 73 26.53 32.30 -27.51
C GLU A 73 25.35 33.26 -27.64
N ASP A 74 24.31 33.14 -26.80
CA ASP A 74 23.60 34.30 -26.30
C ASP A 74 22.71 34.02 -25.08
N GLU A 75 22.91 34.90 -24.09
CA GLU A 75 22.01 35.44 -23.07
C GLU A 75 21.13 34.54 -22.18
N GLN A 76 21.30 34.80 -20.87
CA GLN A 76 20.55 34.27 -19.74
C GLN A 76 19.05 34.58 -19.84
N ALA A 77 18.29 33.72 -20.50
CA ALA A 77 16.84 33.71 -20.40
C ALA A 77 16.40 32.90 -19.17
N GLN A 78 15.80 33.58 -18.20
CA GLN A 78 15.10 32.97 -17.07
C GLN A 78 14.06 31.95 -17.56
N SER A 79 14.33 30.66 -17.35
CA SER A 79 13.34 29.63 -17.63
C SER A 79 12.24 29.67 -16.57
N THR A 80 11.03 30.00 -17.00
CA THR A 80 9.84 29.87 -16.16
C THR A 80 9.52 28.38 -16.03
N VAL A 81 9.77 27.81 -14.84
CA VAL A 81 9.39 26.43 -14.53
C VAL A 81 7.87 26.33 -14.60
N ARG A 82 7.34 25.55 -15.55
CA ARG A 82 5.90 25.27 -15.67
C ARG A 82 5.38 24.72 -14.34
N SER A 83 4.33 25.35 -13.81
CA SER A 83 3.70 24.90 -12.57
C SER A 83 3.19 23.46 -12.72
N HIS A 84 3.79 22.54 -11.98
CA HIS A 84 3.29 21.17 -11.94
C HIS A 84 1.89 21.16 -11.33
N THR A 85 0.91 20.64 -12.07
CA THR A 85 -0.43 20.37 -11.55
C THR A 85 -0.33 19.26 -10.53
N ARG A 86 -0.30 19.62 -9.24
CA ARG A 86 -0.32 18.65 -8.15
C ARG A 86 -1.64 17.89 -8.22
N LYS A 87 -1.61 16.60 -8.57
CA LYS A 87 -2.79 15.72 -8.43
C LYS A 87 -3.30 15.87 -7.00
N LYS A 88 -4.54 16.33 -6.85
CA LYS A 88 -5.18 16.44 -5.53
C LYS A 88 -5.07 15.05 -4.87
N SER A 89 -4.34 14.99 -3.75
CA SER A 89 -4.23 13.81 -2.90
C SER A 89 -5.57 13.59 -2.20
N GLY A 90 -6.57 13.15 -2.94
CA GLY A 90 -7.87 12.73 -2.43
C GLY A 90 -7.92 11.21 -2.29
N ARG A 91 -8.71 10.73 -1.34
CA ARG A 91 -9.11 9.32 -1.33
C ARG A 91 -9.92 9.06 -2.59
N LYS A 92 -9.62 7.96 -3.30
CA LYS A 92 -10.46 7.54 -4.42
C LYS A 92 -11.85 7.21 -3.87
N ALA A 93 -12.87 7.80 -4.48
CA ALA A 93 -14.25 7.45 -4.19
C ALA A 93 -14.51 5.97 -4.52
N ILE A 94 -15.50 5.38 -3.87
CA ILE A 94 -16.00 4.06 -4.26
C ILE A 94 -16.71 4.21 -5.61
N ASP A 95 -16.60 3.20 -6.47
CA ASP A 95 -17.20 3.24 -7.81
C ASP A 95 -18.71 3.46 -7.75
N ASP A 96 -19.24 4.26 -8.68
CA ASP A 96 -20.66 4.61 -8.73
C ASP A 96 -21.56 3.45 -9.17
N SER A 97 -21.02 2.42 -9.82
CA SER A 97 -21.75 1.21 -10.23
C SER A 97 -22.21 0.32 -9.07
N LEU A 98 -21.62 0.46 -7.88
CA LEU A 98 -21.98 -0.35 -6.72
C LEU A 98 -23.32 0.09 -6.11
N HIS A 99 -24.13 -0.90 -5.71
CA HIS A 99 -25.39 -0.66 -5.02
C HIS A 99 -25.18 0.17 -3.76
N ARG A 100 -25.98 1.23 -3.59
CA ARG A 100 -25.98 2.11 -2.42
C ARG A 100 -27.27 1.96 -1.63
N GLU A 101 -27.14 1.72 -0.33
CA GLU A 101 -28.23 1.72 0.63
C GLU A 101 -28.14 2.98 1.47
N GLU A 102 -29.18 3.81 1.46
CA GLU A 102 -29.19 5.09 2.17
C GLU A 102 -29.76 4.93 3.58
N VAL A 103 -28.96 5.30 4.58
CA VAL A 103 -29.35 5.26 5.99
C VAL A 103 -29.31 6.67 6.54
N ILE A 104 -30.48 7.22 6.84
CA ILE A 104 -30.62 8.56 7.39
C ILE A 104 -30.57 8.45 8.92
N ILE A 105 -29.55 9.07 9.51
CA ILE A 105 -29.43 9.20 10.96
C ILE A 105 -29.77 10.64 11.33
N ASP A 106 -31.01 10.82 11.77
CA ASP A 106 -31.55 12.12 12.14
C ASP A 106 -31.51 12.34 13.66
N ILE A 107 -31.56 13.61 14.06
CA ILE A 107 -31.80 14.00 15.45
C ILE A 107 -33.27 13.78 15.82
N SER A 108 -33.54 13.64 17.12
CA SER A 108 -34.91 13.49 17.60
C SER A 108 -35.76 14.73 17.27
N GLU A 109 -37.08 14.56 17.19
CA GLU A 109 -38.01 15.69 16.92
C GLU A 109 -37.90 16.80 17.98
N GLU A 110 -37.60 16.44 19.22
CA GLU A 110 -37.38 17.37 20.34
C GLU A 110 -36.13 18.22 20.09
N GLU A 111 -35.06 17.62 19.59
CA GLU A 111 -33.82 18.30 19.21
C GLU A 111 -33.96 19.18 17.95
N LYS A 112 -35.07 19.07 17.20
CA LYS A 112 -35.37 19.98 16.08
C LYS A 112 -36.07 21.27 16.53
N SER A 113 -36.37 21.42 17.82
CA SER A 113 -36.91 22.65 18.39
C SER A 113 -35.79 23.48 19.06
N CYS A 114 -35.67 24.75 18.67
CA CYS A 114 -34.72 25.67 19.29
C CYS A 114 -35.33 26.30 20.55
N ALA A 115 -34.52 26.70 21.54
CA ALA A 115 -35.04 27.38 22.73
C ALA A 115 -35.75 28.71 22.43
N CYS A 116 -35.51 29.33 21.27
CA CYS A 116 -36.26 30.50 20.83
C CYS A 116 -37.71 30.18 20.38
N GLY A 117 -38.14 28.91 20.46
CA GLY A 117 -39.49 28.46 20.12
C GLY A 117 -39.71 28.17 18.63
N SER A 118 -38.72 28.42 17.77
CA SER A 118 -38.80 28.11 16.34
C SER A 118 -38.30 26.68 16.02
N ARG A 119 -38.89 26.08 14.98
CA ARG A 119 -38.44 24.78 14.45
C ARG A 119 -37.22 24.99 13.54
N MET A 120 -36.20 24.18 13.75
CA MET A 120 -34.95 24.26 13.00
C MET A 120 -35.13 23.72 11.58
N VAL A 121 -34.39 24.30 10.64
CA VAL A 121 -34.46 23.97 9.21
C VAL A 121 -33.22 23.18 8.81
N LYS A 122 -33.40 22.22 7.90
CA LYS A 122 -32.28 21.45 7.31
C LYS A 122 -31.47 22.37 6.40
N ILE A 123 -30.23 22.65 6.77
CA ILE A 123 -29.30 23.52 6.02
C ILE A 123 -28.37 22.73 5.11
N GLY A 124 -28.09 21.48 5.47
CA GLY A 124 -27.24 20.61 4.68
C GLY A 124 -27.22 19.21 5.24
N GLU A 125 -26.26 18.41 4.79
CA GLU A 125 -26.06 17.06 5.25
C GLU A 125 -24.59 16.68 5.21
N GLU A 126 -24.20 15.79 6.12
CA GLU A 126 -22.91 15.13 6.10
C GLU A 126 -23.11 13.70 5.60
N VAL A 127 -22.45 13.35 4.50
CA VAL A 127 -22.54 12.03 3.89
C VAL A 127 -21.26 11.25 4.18
N SER A 128 -21.40 10.04 4.69
CA SER A 128 -20.31 9.10 4.91
C SER A 128 -20.61 7.77 4.24
N GLU A 129 -19.66 7.26 3.46
CA GLU A 129 -19.81 5.97 2.78
C GLU A 129 -19.04 4.87 3.50
N LYS A 130 -19.69 3.73 3.69
CA LYS A 130 -19.17 2.54 4.35
C LYS A 130 -19.38 1.32 3.45
N LEU A 131 -18.35 0.51 3.27
CA LEU A 131 -18.43 -0.69 2.46
C LEU A 131 -18.82 -1.89 3.33
N HIS A 132 -19.98 -2.47 3.06
CA HIS A 132 -20.47 -3.69 3.71
C HIS A 132 -20.19 -4.93 2.86
N VAL A 133 -20.09 -6.06 3.55
CA VAL A 133 -19.89 -7.36 2.91
C VAL A 133 -20.70 -8.41 3.65
N ILE A 134 -21.49 -9.16 2.87
CA ILE A 134 -22.05 -10.46 3.23
C ILE A 134 -21.69 -11.36 2.07
N PRO A 135 -20.64 -12.20 2.17
CA PRO A 135 -20.17 -12.99 1.02
C PRO A 135 -21.34 -13.77 0.38
N PRO A 136 -21.59 -13.65 -0.95
CA PRO A 136 -20.79 -13.00 -2.01
C PRO A 136 -21.14 -11.53 -2.34
N LYS A 137 -22.07 -10.89 -1.63
CA LYS A 137 -22.57 -9.54 -1.90
C LYS A 137 -21.75 -8.46 -1.18
N MET A 138 -21.51 -7.35 -1.87
CA MET A 138 -20.94 -6.13 -1.32
C MET A 138 -21.78 -4.94 -1.77
N TRP A 139 -21.97 -3.98 -0.88
CA TRP A 139 -22.72 -2.76 -1.15
C TRP A 139 -22.18 -1.61 -0.30
N VAL A 140 -22.53 -0.39 -0.70
CA VAL A 140 -22.13 0.82 -0.01
C VAL A 140 -23.30 1.29 0.84
N GLU A 141 -23.13 1.34 2.15
CA GLU A 141 -24.06 2.05 3.02
C GLU A 141 -23.68 3.53 3.03
N ARG A 142 -24.58 4.36 2.52
CA ARG A 142 -24.47 5.81 2.51
C ARG A 142 -25.19 6.34 3.75
N ILE A 143 -24.41 6.69 4.77
CA ILE A 143 -24.91 7.27 6.00
C ILE A 143 -25.08 8.77 5.80
N ILE A 144 -26.33 9.24 5.84
CA ILE A 144 -26.69 10.65 5.68
C ILE A 144 -27.05 11.21 7.06
N ARG A 145 -26.33 12.25 7.49
CA ARG A 145 -26.57 12.97 8.75
C ARG A 145 -27.00 14.40 8.45
N PRO A 146 -28.31 14.72 8.47
CA PRO A 146 -28.80 16.06 8.22
C PRO A 146 -28.31 17.07 9.27
N LYS A 147 -28.01 18.29 8.82
CA LYS A 147 -27.61 19.42 9.64
C LYS A 147 -28.77 20.39 9.77
N TYR A 148 -29.11 20.75 11.00
CA TYR A 148 -30.16 21.70 11.30
C TYR A 148 -29.57 22.96 11.92
N ALA A 149 -30.07 24.13 11.54
CA ALA A 149 -29.90 25.34 12.34
C ALA A 149 -31.19 26.16 12.40
N CYS A 150 -31.23 27.09 13.36
CA CYS A 150 -32.33 28.03 13.52
C CYS A 150 -32.04 29.30 12.70
N HIS A 151 -33.00 29.71 11.86
CA HIS A 151 -32.90 30.97 11.11
C HIS A 151 -33.24 32.22 11.93
N VAL A 152 -33.99 32.07 13.03
CA VAL A 152 -34.51 33.22 13.79
C VAL A 152 -33.47 33.80 14.75
N CYS A 153 -32.81 32.94 15.52
CA CYS A 153 -31.79 33.36 16.49
C CYS A 153 -30.36 33.11 16.01
N GLU A 154 -30.19 32.52 14.82
CA GLU A 154 -28.89 32.13 14.25
C GLU A 154 -28.01 31.28 15.19
N GLY A 155 -28.64 30.58 16.15
CA GLY A 155 -27.93 29.79 17.16
C GLY A 155 -27.59 30.53 18.46
N SER A 156 -27.95 31.80 18.59
CA SER A 156 -27.73 32.60 19.81
C SER A 156 -28.74 32.31 20.93
N GLY A 157 -29.78 31.52 20.65
CA GLY A 157 -30.87 31.24 21.59
C GLY A 157 -30.59 30.10 22.58
N ASP A 158 -29.54 29.31 22.36
CA ASP A 158 -29.18 28.14 23.17
C ASP A 158 -27.69 28.22 23.54
N GLU A 159 -27.35 28.52 24.79
CA GLU A 159 -25.92 28.50 25.22
C GLU A 159 -25.39 27.08 25.45
N ASP A 160 -26.27 26.14 25.80
CA ASP A 160 -25.91 24.76 26.12
C ASP A 160 -25.71 23.87 24.88
N LYS A 161 -26.25 24.26 23.73
CA LYS A 161 -26.29 23.44 22.51
C LYS A 161 -25.64 24.16 21.34
N PRO A 162 -24.92 23.45 20.45
CA PRO A 162 -24.30 24.07 19.29
C PRO A 162 -25.36 24.66 18.34
N ALA A 163 -25.03 25.80 17.71
CA ALA A 163 -25.86 26.48 16.72
C ALA A 163 -26.32 25.55 15.58
N ILE A 164 -25.47 24.60 15.20
CA ILE A 164 -25.77 23.54 14.23
C ILE A 164 -25.97 22.24 15.00
N ARG A 165 -27.17 21.66 14.88
CA ARG A 165 -27.49 20.35 15.44
C ARG A 165 -27.39 19.28 14.36
N ILE A 166 -26.68 18.21 14.70
CA ILE A 166 -26.43 17.05 13.83
C ILE A 166 -26.39 15.81 14.71
N ALA A 167 -26.94 14.69 14.24
CA ALA A 167 -26.88 13.43 14.97
C ALA A 167 -25.41 13.03 15.20
N PRO A 168 -25.03 12.41 16.33
CA PRO A 168 -23.64 12.03 16.60
C PRO A 168 -23.10 11.04 15.55
N VAL A 169 -21.77 11.04 15.36
CA VAL A 169 -21.10 10.07 14.48
C VAL A 169 -21.18 8.69 15.15
N GLN A 170 -21.61 7.66 14.40
CA GLN A 170 -21.61 6.30 14.92
C GLN A 170 -20.19 5.82 15.24
N PRO A 171 -19.99 5.08 16.34
CA PRO A 171 -18.68 4.57 16.72
C PRO A 171 -18.16 3.58 15.66
N ALA A 172 -16.94 3.79 15.19
CA ALA A 172 -16.29 2.93 14.22
C ALA A 172 -14.98 2.34 14.78
N ILE A 173 -14.60 1.14 14.30
CA ILE A 173 -13.30 0.54 14.63
C ILE A 173 -12.16 1.37 14.05
N ILE A 174 -12.36 2.02 12.91
CA ILE A 174 -11.34 2.88 12.31
C ILE A 174 -12.01 4.17 11.86
N ASP A 175 -11.62 5.26 12.52
CA ASP A 175 -12.21 6.57 12.29
C ASP A 175 -11.92 7.06 10.86
N LYS A 176 -12.92 7.69 10.24
CA LYS A 176 -12.85 8.23 8.88
C LYS A 176 -12.45 7.18 7.82
N SER A 177 -12.64 5.89 8.07
CA SER A 177 -12.39 4.82 7.08
C SER A 177 -13.69 4.36 6.42
N ILE A 178 -13.61 3.85 5.18
CA ILE A 178 -14.72 3.17 4.51
C ILE A 178 -15.01 1.79 5.11
N VAL A 179 -14.13 1.29 5.98
CA VAL A 179 -14.21 -0.06 6.53
C VAL A 179 -15.31 -0.19 7.56
N THR A 180 -16.13 -1.20 7.37
CA THR A 180 -17.09 -1.72 8.36
C THR A 180 -16.45 -2.85 9.18
N PRO A 181 -16.99 -3.17 10.37
CA PRO A 181 -16.55 -4.34 11.13
C PRO A 181 -16.65 -5.64 10.33
N ALA A 182 -17.70 -5.80 9.54
CA ALA A 182 -17.91 -6.95 8.65
C ALA A 182 -16.81 -7.06 7.59
N LEU A 183 -16.48 -5.95 6.92
CA LEU A 183 -15.40 -5.92 5.93
C LEU A 183 -14.05 -6.24 6.58
N LEU A 184 -13.77 -5.67 7.73
CA LEU A 184 -12.53 -5.92 8.45
C LEU A 184 -12.38 -7.39 8.84
N ALA A 185 -13.45 -8.00 9.37
CA ALA A 185 -13.47 -9.42 9.69
C ALA A 185 -13.23 -10.28 8.44
N PHE A 186 -13.92 -9.98 7.34
CA PHE A 186 -13.75 -10.66 6.06
C PHE A 186 -12.29 -10.61 5.56
N LEU A 187 -11.64 -9.44 5.59
CA LEU A 187 -10.25 -9.28 5.17
C LEU A 187 -9.27 -10.09 6.03
N ILE A 188 -9.49 -10.10 7.35
CA ILE A 188 -8.63 -10.79 8.33
C ILE A 188 -8.81 -12.30 8.20
N VAL A 189 -10.03 -12.80 8.11
CA VAL A 189 -10.33 -14.24 7.92
C VAL A 189 -9.70 -14.73 6.62
N ASN A 190 -9.94 -14.03 5.50
CA ASN A 190 -9.31 -14.38 4.23
C ASN A 190 -7.78 -14.46 4.34
N LYS A 191 -7.15 -13.54 5.08
CA LYS A 191 -5.69 -13.52 5.21
C LYS A 191 -5.14 -14.67 6.05
N PHE A 192 -5.72 -14.90 7.23
CA PHE A 192 -5.13 -15.77 8.25
C PHE A 192 -5.73 -17.18 8.26
N VAL A 193 -6.98 -17.34 7.86
CA VAL A 193 -7.67 -18.63 7.80
C VAL A 193 -7.58 -19.21 6.39
N ASP A 194 -7.93 -18.42 5.38
CA ASP A 194 -7.99 -18.89 3.98
C ASP A 194 -6.67 -18.71 3.22
N HIS A 195 -5.61 -18.28 3.90
CA HIS A 195 -4.28 -18.05 3.34
C HIS A 195 -4.27 -17.18 2.08
N LEU A 196 -5.15 -16.18 2.02
CA LEU A 196 -5.31 -15.29 0.89
C LEU A 196 -4.52 -13.99 1.14
N PRO A 197 -3.31 -13.83 0.55
CA PRO A 197 -2.49 -12.64 0.78
C PRO A 197 -3.16 -11.37 0.22
N TYR A 198 -2.83 -10.21 0.79
CA TYR A 198 -3.50 -8.95 0.46
C TYR A 198 -3.40 -8.52 -1.00
N TYR A 199 -2.31 -8.81 -1.71
CA TYR A 199 -2.23 -8.50 -3.15
C TYR A 199 -3.29 -9.28 -3.94
N ARG A 200 -3.61 -10.50 -3.52
CA ARG A 200 -4.62 -11.34 -4.19
C ARG A 200 -6.03 -10.90 -3.80
N GLN A 201 -6.22 -10.43 -2.57
CA GLN A 201 -7.46 -9.79 -2.15
C GLN A 201 -7.71 -8.50 -2.95
N GLU A 202 -6.68 -7.66 -3.11
CA GLU A 202 -6.71 -6.43 -3.91
C GLU A 202 -7.18 -6.73 -5.34
N SER A 203 -6.57 -7.70 -6.02
CA SER A 203 -7.03 -8.13 -7.35
C SER A 203 -8.46 -8.68 -7.38
N ARG A 204 -8.96 -9.28 -6.27
CA ARG A 204 -10.37 -9.71 -6.19
C ARG A 204 -11.32 -8.52 -6.08
N PHE A 205 -10.98 -7.51 -5.29
CA PHE A 205 -11.78 -6.30 -5.17
C PHE A 205 -11.80 -5.51 -6.48
N GLU A 206 -10.67 -5.41 -7.17
CA GLU A 206 -10.58 -4.71 -8.46
C GLU A 206 -11.53 -5.30 -9.51
N ARG A 207 -11.70 -6.63 -9.53
CA ARG A 207 -12.65 -7.31 -10.43
C ARG A 207 -14.12 -6.95 -10.15
N ILE A 208 -14.42 -6.47 -8.96
CA ILE A 208 -15.76 -6.06 -8.50
C ILE A 208 -15.89 -4.52 -8.59
N GLY A 209 -14.89 -3.81 -9.14
CA GLY A 209 -14.88 -2.34 -9.21
C GLY A 209 -14.53 -1.67 -7.88
N ILE A 210 -14.01 -2.41 -6.91
CA ILE A 210 -13.65 -1.88 -5.59
C ILE A 210 -12.13 -1.69 -5.52
N HIS A 211 -11.66 -0.44 -5.38
CA HIS A 211 -10.24 -0.15 -5.29
C HIS A 211 -9.77 -0.05 -3.83
N ILE A 212 -9.28 -1.17 -3.28
CA ILE A 212 -8.70 -1.24 -1.94
C ILE A 212 -7.24 -1.68 -2.04
N SER A 213 -6.32 -0.79 -1.66
CA SER A 213 -4.90 -1.12 -1.74
C SER A 213 -4.46 -2.12 -0.66
N ARG A 214 -3.44 -2.94 -0.98
CA ARG A 214 -2.75 -3.79 0.02
C ARG A 214 -2.27 -3.02 1.25
N GLN A 215 -1.86 -1.76 1.06
CA GLN A 215 -1.43 -0.88 2.14
C GLN A 215 -2.61 -0.54 3.05
N ASN A 216 -3.77 -0.19 2.49
CA ASN A 216 -4.96 0.10 3.29
C ASN A 216 -5.35 -1.11 4.14
N MET A 217 -5.42 -2.31 3.54
CA MET A 217 -5.73 -3.54 4.28
C MET A 217 -4.75 -3.81 5.42
N SER A 218 -3.45 -3.63 5.19
CA SER A 218 -2.42 -3.78 6.22
C SER A 218 -2.58 -2.76 7.36
N HIS A 219 -2.83 -1.49 7.03
CA HIS A 219 -3.09 -0.45 8.04
C HIS A 219 -4.36 -0.74 8.85
N TRP A 220 -5.41 -1.25 8.21
CA TRP A 220 -6.65 -1.62 8.87
C TRP A 220 -6.44 -2.80 9.81
N GLN A 221 -5.72 -3.84 9.38
CA GLN A 221 -5.33 -4.97 10.22
C GLN A 221 -4.57 -4.50 11.47
N ASN A 222 -3.59 -3.62 11.31
CA ASN A 222 -2.80 -3.10 12.42
C ASN A 222 -3.64 -2.25 13.39
N SER A 223 -4.54 -1.43 12.84
CA SER A 223 -5.49 -0.65 13.65
C SER A 223 -6.43 -1.55 14.44
N ALA A 224 -6.95 -2.61 13.81
CA ALA A 224 -7.78 -3.62 14.46
C ALA A 224 -7.03 -4.32 15.60
N TYR A 225 -5.80 -4.77 15.32
CA TYR A 225 -4.94 -5.41 16.32
C TYR A 225 -4.72 -4.52 17.54
N LYS A 226 -4.40 -3.23 17.35
CA LYS A 226 -4.22 -2.28 18.46
C LYS A 226 -5.45 -2.20 19.36
N ARG A 227 -6.65 -2.19 18.77
CA ARG A 227 -7.92 -2.09 19.51
C ARG A 227 -8.30 -3.40 20.20
N ILE A 228 -7.98 -4.55 19.61
CA ILE A 228 -8.31 -5.89 20.16
C ILE A 228 -7.24 -6.39 21.15
N LYS A 229 -6.03 -5.79 21.17
CA LYS A 229 -4.91 -6.16 22.05
C LYS A 229 -5.29 -6.34 23.53
N PRO A 230 -6.11 -5.47 24.17
CA PRO A 230 -6.54 -5.68 25.56
C PRO A 230 -7.35 -6.97 25.75
N LEU A 231 -8.25 -7.26 24.80
CA LEU A 231 -9.07 -8.48 24.81
C LEU A 231 -8.21 -9.73 24.61
N ILE A 232 -7.22 -9.69 23.72
CA ILE A 232 -6.24 -10.77 23.56
C ILE A 232 -5.49 -11.02 24.88
N ARG A 233 -5.12 -9.97 25.61
CA ARG A 233 -4.44 -10.11 26.91
C ARG A 233 -5.33 -10.79 27.94
N LEU A 234 -6.61 -10.39 28.04
CA LEU A 234 -7.57 -11.02 28.94
C LEU A 234 -7.83 -12.48 28.55
N HIS A 235 -7.99 -12.75 27.27
CA HIS A 235 -8.17 -14.10 26.75
C HIS A 235 -6.97 -15.01 27.07
N LYS A 236 -5.74 -14.50 26.89
CA LYS A 236 -4.53 -15.21 27.30
C LYS A 236 -4.48 -15.49 28.80
N LYS A 237 -4.89 -14.54 29.65
CA LYS A 237 -4.98 -14.77 31.10
C LYS A 237 -6.00 -15.85 31.42
N HIS A 238 -7.17 -15.80 30.79
CA HIS A 238 -8.23 -16.78 30.97
C HIS A 238 -7.79 -18.19 30.57
N ILE A 239 -7.16 -18.35 29.41
CA ILE A 239 -6.60 -19.65 28.97
C ILE A 239 -5.61 -20.20 30.00
N LYS A 240 -4.75 -19.34 30.58
CA LYS A 240 -3.77 -19.75 31.61
C LYS A 240 -4.40 -20.19 32.93
N THR A 241 -5.66 -19.86 33.19
CA THR A 241 -6.39 -20.39 34.37
C THR A 241 -6.95 -21.79 34.15
N GLY A 242 -6.89 -22.30 32.92
CA GLY A 242 -7.32 -23.67 32.62
C GLY A 242 -6.44 -24.72 33.29
N GLN A 243 -7.04 -25.87 33.60
CA GLN A 243 -6.37 -26.99 34.27
C GLN A 243 -5.27 -27.65 33.41
N VAL A 244 -5.27 -27.39 32.09
CA VAL A 244 -4.32 -27.95 31.13
C VAL A 244 -3.69 -26.81 30.32
N MET A 245 -2.36 -26.74 30.31
CA MET A 245 -1.63 -25.76 29.49
C MET A 245 -1.54 -26.27 28.04
N HIS A 246 -2.19 -25.59 27.09
CA HIS A 246 -1.96 -25.86 25.66
C HIS A 246 -0.57 -25.36 25.25
N MET A 247 0.35 -26.28 24.97
CA MET A 247 1.77 -26.04 24.67
C MET A 247 2.05 -25.24 23.37
N ALA A 248 1.04 -24.95 22.55
CA ALA A 248 1.20 -24.28 21.26
C ALA A 248 1.45 -22.74 21.33
N TRP A 249 1.65 -22.18 22.53
CA TRP A 249 1.76 -20.73 22.75
C TRP A 249 3.01 -20.29 23.55
N LEU A 250 4.03 -21.14 23.62
CA LEU A 250 5.41 -20.77 24.03
C LEU A 250 6.20 -20.33 22.78
#